data_AF-A0A938TC15-F1
#
_entry.id   AF-A0A938TC15-F1
#
_cell.length_a   1.000
_cell.length_b   1.000
_cell.length_c   1.000
_cell.angle_alpha   90.00
_cell.angle_beta   90.00
_cell.angle_gamma   90.00
#
_symmetry.space_group_name_H-M   'P 1'
#
loop_
_entity.id
_entity.type
_entity.pdbx_description
1 polymer ?
#
loop_
_entity_poly.entity_id
_entity_poly.type
_entity_poly.pdbx_seq_one_letter_code
_entity_poly.pdbx_strand_id
1 'polypeptide(L)'
;MTAHMLLLTGILALAPMMSRAAVGCTLSNPARDLQSLFPEMTSYREDVKELPKFPQGRELYEALHARMGGELDPVYEAFDTPYTLYSVFKGEERIGYVHGVNVPGRGGVIQVFVSAEPATGAISKLFFQRLESPGGAILRARETRDQFTGLSLADFYKHDYYAEVEPGNTADKIARIKPPAALPEDAKPDWDATLRGLRKNLILLDIFAFDRRYEPFFKRAEEARQKKGNKP
;
A
#
# COMPACT_ATOMS: atom_id res chain seq x y z
N MET A 1 3.99 74.72 10.98
CA MET A 1 5.14 74.04 11.62
C MET A 1 4.61 72.73 12.17
N THR A 2 4.84 71.65 11.42
CA THR A 2 5.69 70.48 11.78
C THR A 2 4.91 69.46 12.62
N ALA A 3 4.28 68.44 12.02
CA ALA A 3 4.84 67.24 11.38
C ALA A 3 5.03 66.08 12.36
N HIS A 4 4.68 64.88 11.87
CA HIS A 4 5.12 63.51 12.21
C HIS A 4 3.95 62.60 12.63
N MET A 5 3.34 61.78 11.76
CA MET A 5 3.87 60.73 10.87
C MET A 5 4.19 59.42 11.61
N LEU A 6 3.44 58.36 11.22
CA LEU A 6 3.71 56.92 11.37
C LEU A 6 3.71 56.36 12.81
N LEU A 7 3.04 55.25 13.11
CA LEU A 7 3.41 53.91 12.63
C LEU A 7 2.20 52.96 12.82
N LEU A 8 1.53 52.57 11.73
CA LEU A 8 0.57 51.46 11.73
C LEU A 8 1.35 50.20 11.35
N THR A 9 1.94 49.53 12.33
CA THR A 9 2.70 48.30 12.11
C THR A 9 1.71 47.13 11.95
N GLY A 10 1.21 46.93 10.73
CA GLY A 10 0.44 45.75 10.36
C GLY A 10 1.34 44.52 10.43
N ILE A 11 1.17 43.70 11.47
CA ILE A 11 1.76 42.37 11.56
C ILE A 11 1.00 41.49 10.55
N LEU A 12 1.52 41.43 9.33
CA LEU A 12 1.13 40.43 8.35
C LEU A 12 1.66 39.09 8.87
N ALA A 13 0.79 38.35 9.57
CA ALA A 13 1.07 36.98 9.97
C ALA A 13 1.22 36.13 8.69
N LEU A 14 2.46 36.00 8.22
CA LEU A 14 2.88 34.97 7.29
C LEU A 14 2.63 33.64 7.97
N ALA A 15 1.40 33.13 7.88
CA ALA A 15 1.12 31.74 8.17
C ALA A 15 1.95 30.94 7.15
N PRO A 16 2.96 30.16 7.58
CA PRO A 16 3.60 29.24 6.67
C PRO A 16 2.52 28.24 6.25
N MET A 17 2.02 28.40 5.02
CA MET A 17 1.33 27.33 4.35
C MET A 17 2.37 26.22 4.22
N MET A 18 2.35 25.30 5.19
CA MET A 18 3.08 24.05 5.11
C MET A 18 2.46 23.30 3.94
N SER A 19 2.93 23.58 2.74
CA SER A 19 2.73 22.74 1.57
C SER A 19 3.41 21.42 1.89
N ARG A 20 2.70 20.55 2.60
CA ARG A 20 3.05 19.15 2.74
C ARG A 20 2.84 18.56 1.35
N ALA A 21 3.88 18.63 0.53
CA ALA A 21 3.90 17.90 -0.72
C ALA A 21 3.69 16.43 -0.36
N ALA A 22 2.56 15.87 -0.83
CA ALA A 22 2.26 14.47 -0.63
C ALA A 22 3.43 13.65 -1.20
N VAL A 23 4.02 12.81 -0.35
CA VAL A 23 5.19 12.00 -0.75
C VAL A 23 4.66 10.81 -1.54
N GLY A 24 4.59 10.95 -2.85
CA GLY A 24 4.28 9.85 -3.76
C GLY A 24 5.33 8.75 -3.69
N CYS A 25 4.91 7.51 -3.92
CA CYS A 25 5.81 6.36 -4.06
C CYS A 25 6.02 6.10 -5.56
N THR A 26 7.19 6.46 -6.07
CA THR A 26 7.62 6.24 -7.46
C THR A 26 8.89 5.40 -7.46
N LEU A 27 9.10 4.58 -8.49
CA LEU A 27 10.37 3.87 -8.66
C LEU A 27 11.49 4.89 -8.94
N SER A 28 12.65 4.72 -8.31
CA SER A 28 13.82 5.56 -8.53
C SER A 28 14.40 5.41 -9.94
N ASN A 29 14.32 4.21 -10.53
CA ASN A 29 14.68 3.97 -11.93
C ASN A 29 13.70 2.99 -12.57
N PRO A 30 12.52 3.46 -13.01
CA PRO A 30 11.45 2.57 -13.49
C PRO A 30 11.92 1.63 -14.61
N ALA A 31 12.65 2.12 -15.61
CA ALA A 31 13.12 1.28 -16.71
C ALA A 31 13.99 0.11 -16.23
N ARG A 32 14.99 0.37 -15.38
CA ARG A 32 15.87 -0.68 -14.86
C ARG A 32 15.14 -1.63 -13.90
N ASP A 33 14.37 -1.07 -12.99
CA ASP A 33 13.69 -1.83 -11.94
C ASP A 33 12.63 -2.76 -12.57
N LEU A 34 11.84 -2.25 -13.52
CA LEU A 34 10.85 -3.04 -14.24
C LEU A 34 11.50 -4.11 -15.13
N GLN A 35 12.61 -3.81 -15.82
CA GLN A 35 13.33 -4.80 -16.62
C GLN A 35 13.88 -5.95 -15.76
N SER A 36 14.30 -5.67 -14.52
CA SER A 36 14.72 -6.71 -13.57
C SER A 36 13.55 -7.58 -13.09
N LEU A 37 12.34 -7.02 -13.03
CA LEU A 37 11.14 -7.74 -12.61
C LEU A 37 10.58 -8.59 -13.76
N PHE A 38 10.57 -8.04 -14.98
CA PHE A 38 10.02 -8.57 -16.22
C PHE A 38 11.07 -8.51 -17.35
N PRO A 39 12.00 -9.48 -17.44
CA PRO A 39 13.07 -9.48 -18.44
C PRO A 39 12.59 -9.44 -19.91
N GLU A 40 11.36 -9.86 -20.15
CA GLU A 40 10.71 -9.89 -21.47
C GLU A 40 9.92 -8.62 -21.80
N MET A 41 9.91 -7.61 -20.92
CA MET A 41 9.21 -6.36 -21.19
C MET A 41 9.80 -5.64 -22.42
N THR A 42 8.92 -5.03 -23.20
CA THR A 42 9.30 -4.16 -24.32
C THR A 42 8.99 -2.70 -24.03
N SER A 43 8.00 -2.42 -23.18
CA SER A 43 7.60 -1.08 -22.80
C SER A 43 6.87 -1.09 -21.45
N TYR A 44 6.70 0.10 -20.88
CA TYR A 44 5.85 0.31 -19.71
C TYR A 44 5.12 1.63 -19.83
N ARG A 45 3.99 1.75 -19.12
CA ARG A 45 3.26 2.99 -18.93
C ARG A 45 3.23 3.34 -17.46
N GLU A 46 3.51 4.60 -17.15
CA GLU A 46 3.42 5.18 -15.81
C GLU A 46 2.15 6.02 -15.72
N ASP A 47 1.27 5.67 -14.78
CA ASP A 47 0.02 6.37 -14.52
C ASP A 47 0.02 6.92 -13.08
N VAL A 48 -0.07 8.24 -12.91
CA VAL A 48 -0.33 8.85 -11.60
C VAL A 48 -1.82 8.76 -11.30
N LYS A 49 -2.16 8.07 -10.21
CA LYS A 49 -3.50 7.84 -9.70
C LYS A 49 -3.72 8.67 -8.44
N GLU A 50 -4.76 9.47 -8.45
CA GLU A 50 -5.15 10.31 -7.32
C GLU A 50 -6.64 10.11 -7.11
N LEU A 51 -7.05 9.66 -5.91
CA LEU A 51 -8.45 9.42 -5.58
C LEU A 51 -9.35 10.64 -5.87
N PRO A 52 -8.96 11.91 -5.62
CA PRO A 52 -9.80 13.07 -5.91
C PRO A 52 -10.12 13.27 -7.39
N LYS A 53 -9.37 12.63 -8.30
CA LYS A 53 -9.58 12.71 -9.76
C LYS A 53 -10.60 11.68 -10.27
N PHE A 54 -11.03 10.73 -9.43
CA PHE A 54 -12.08 9.78 -9.78
C PHE A 54 -13.46 10.37 -9.44
N PRO A 55 -14.49 10.17 -10.27
CA PRO A 55 -15.86 10.60 -9.96
C PRO A 55 -16.34 10.07 -8.58
N GLN A 56 -16.05 8.81 -8.27
CA GLN A 56 -16.34 8.18 -6.98
C GLN A 56 -15.16 8.26 -5.98
N GLY A 57 -14.28 9.25 -6.10
CA GLY A 57 -13.04 9.33 -5.33
C GLY A 57 -13.22 9.19 -3.81
N ARG A 58 -14.18 9.92 -3.24
CA ARG A 58 -14.47 9.87 -1.80
C ARG A 58 -14.95 8.50 -1.36
N GLU A 59 -15.83 7.86 -2.13
CA GLU A 59 -16.31 6.50 -1.84
C GLU A 59 -15.17 5.49 -1.89
N LEU A 60 -14.24 5.62 -2.85
CA LEU A 60 -13.05 4.79 -2.95
C LEU A 60 -12.10 4.98 -1.75
N TYR A 61 -12.02 6.20 -1.22
CA TYR A 61 -11.22 6.51 -0.03
C TYR A 61 -11.82 5.89 1.25
N GLU A 62 -13.14 6.02 1.44
CA GLU A 62 -13.83 5.35 2.55
C GLU A 62 -13.72 3.82 2.43
N ALA A 63 -13.80 3.29 1.21
CA ALA A 63 -13.57 1.87 0.96
C ALA A 63 -12.13 1.46 1.30
N LEU A 64 -11.12 2.27 0.97
CA LEU A 64 -9.73 2.03 1.39
C LEU A 64 -9.64 1.97 2.92
N HIS A 65 -10.20 2.96 3.63
CA HIS A 65 -10.22 3.02 5.09
C HIS A 65 -10.85 1.74 5.69
N ALA A 66 -12.07 1.39 5.27
CA ALA A 66 -12.76 0.20 5.75
C ALA A 66 -11.98 -1.10 5.48
N ARG A 67 -11.35 -1.22 4.30
CA ARG A 67 -10.62 -2.42 3.88
C ARG A 67 -9.25 -2.54 4.54
N MET A 68 -8.68 -1.46 5.05
CA MET A 68 -7.43 -1.48 5.84
C MET A 68 -7.63 -2.07 7.25
N GLY A 69 -8.82 -1.93 7.83
CA GLY A 69 -9.14 -2.47 9.16
C GLY A 69 -8.53 -1.69 10.33
N GLY A 70 -8.05 -0.48 10.09
CA GLY A 70 -7.49 0.43 11.09
C GLY A 70 -7.34 1.83 10.50
N GLU A 71 -6.88 2.78 11.33
CA GLU A 71 -6.72 4.18 10.91
C GLU A 71 -5.77 4.32 9.71
N LEU A 72 -6.13 5.23 8.80
CA LEU A 72 -5.27 5.64 7.71
C LEU A 72 -4.22 6.64 8.20
N ASP A 73 -2.99 6.47 7.74
CA ASP A 73 -1.91 7.39 8.03
C ASP A 73 -2.16 8.76 7.34
N PRO A 74 -2.16 9.87 8.08
CA PRO A 74 -2.52 11.18 7.55
C PRO A 74 -1.48 11.77 6.59
N VAL A 75 -0.31 11.13 6.44
CA VAL A 75 0.77 11.57 5.54
C VAL A 75 0.85 10.68 4.31
N TYR A 76 0.78 9.36 4.50
CA TYR A 76 1.00 8.39 3.43
C TYR A 76 -0.29 7.82 2.85
N GLU A 77 -1.43 8.10 3.47
CA GLU A 77 -2.76 7.60 3.11
C GLU A 77 -3.81 8.70 3.14
N ALA A 78 -3.41 9.97 3.02
CA ALA A 78 -4.35 11.07 2.85
C ALA A 78 -5.13 10.94 1.53
N PHE A 79 -6.32 11.55 1.50
CA PHE A 79 -7.21 11.51 0.33
C PHE A 79 -6.54 12.01 -0.96
N ASP A 80 -5.67 13.01 -0.85
CA ASP A 80 -4.94 13.65 -1.96
C ASP A 80 -3.57 13.02 -2.23
N THR A 81 -3.24 11.88 -1.59
CA THR A 81 -1.98 11.17 -1.84
C THR A 81 -1.91 10.70 -3.30
N PRO A 82 -0.86 11.05 -4.06
CA PRO A 82 -0.65 10.52 -5.40
C PRO A 82 0.00 9.13 -5.33
N TYR A 83 -0.51 8.21 -6.15
CA TYR A 83 -0.02 6.84 -6.28
C TYR A 83 0.45 6.59 -7.70
N THR A 84 1.63 5.99 -7.87
CA THR A 84 2.17 5.71 -9.21
C THR A 84 1.99 4.24 -9.55
N LEU A 85 1.22 3.97 -10.60
CA LEU A 85 0.99 2.64 -11.14
C LEU A 85 1.79 2.46 -12.43
N TYR A 86 2.59 1.40 -12.47
CA TYR A 86 3.30 0.98 -13.67
C TYR A 86 2.54 -0.19 -14.31
N SER A 87 2.13 -0.04 -15.56
CA SER A 87 1.64 -1.13 -16.41
C SER A 87 2.79 -1.61 -17.30
N VAL A 88 3.15 -2.89 -17.25
CA VAL A 88 4.29 -3.47 -17.98
C VAL A 88 3.80 -4.29 -19.16
N PHE A 89 4.43 -4.14 -20.33
CA PHE A 89 3.98 -4.74 -21.57
C PHE A 89 5.08 -5.51 -22.30
N LYS A 90 4.67 -6.56 -23.01
CA LYS A 90 5.44 -7.27 -24.04
C LYS A 90 4.68 -7.16 -25.36
N GLY A 91 5.16 -6.32 -26.26
CA GLY A 91 4.35 -5.84 -27.39
C GLY A 91 3.14 -5.08 -26.88
N GLU A 92 1.94 -5.52 -27.27
CA GLU A 92 0.66 -4.95 -26.83
C GLU A 92 0.07 -5.67 -25.61
N GLU A 93 0.60 -6.84 -25.26
CA GLU A 93 0.13 -7.63 -24.13
C GLU A 93 0.63 -7.03 -22.82
N ARG A 94 -0.29 -6.76 -21.89
CA ARG A 94 0.09 -6.40 -20.52
C ARG A 94 0.50 -7.66 -19.76
N ILE A 95 1.74 -7.69 -19.32
CA ILE A 95 2.34 -8.83 -18.59
C ILE A 95 2.48 -8.58 -17.09
N GLY A 96 2.17 -7.37 -16.61
CA GLY A 96 2.30 -7.07 -15.20
C GLY A 96 1.81 -5.70 -14.80
N TYR A 97 1.53 -5.56 -13.51
CA TYR A 97 1.44 -4.28 -12.83
C TYR A 97 2.54 -4.18 -11.78
N VAL A 98 3.11 -3.00 -11.59
CA VAL A 98 3.96 -2.68 -10.43
C VAL A 98 3.42 -1.45 -9.74
N HIS A 99 3.28 -1.52 -8.42
CA HIS A 99 2.78 -0.41 -7.63
C HIS A 99 3.53 -0.36 -6.30
N GLY A 100 3.80 0.86 -5.83
CA GLY A 100 4.51 1.13 -4.59
C GLY A 100 3.64 1.85 -3.59
N VAL A 101 3.84 1.56 -2.30
CA VAL A 101 3.21 2.31 -1.22
C VAL A 101 4.20 2.66 -0.13
N ASN A 102 3.93 3.77 0.54
CA ASN A 102 4.64 4.19 1.75
C ASN A 102 3.85 3.75 2.98
N VAL A 103 4.57 3.26 3.99
CA VAL A 103 4.06 3.01 5.34
C VAL A 103 5.07 3.47 6.38
N PRO A 104 4.64 3.93 7.57
CA PRO A 104 5.56 4.27 8.65
C PRO A 104 6.27 3.00 9.15
N GLY A 105 7.58 3.10 9.33
CA GLY A 105 8.41 2.11 10.01
C GLY A 105 9.25 2.75 11.11
N ARG A 106 9.95 1.93 11.88
CA ARG A 106 10.75 2.32 13.04
C ARG A 106 11.89 3.28 12.67
N GLY A 107 12.57 3.02 11.55
CA GLY A 107 13.66 3.86 11.05
C GLY A 107 13.21 4.97 10.09
N GLY A 108 11.90 5.20 9.95
CA GLY A 108 11.34 6.11 8.96
C GLY A 108 10.44 5.39 7.96
N VAL A 109 10.28 5.97 6.77
CA VAL A 109 9.36 5.41 5.76
C VAL A 109 9.86 4.07 5.22
N ILE A 110 8.96 3.10 5.12
CA ILE A 110 9.15 1.88 4.36
C ILE A 110 8.44 2.04 3.02
N GLN A 111 9.17 1.82 1.93
CA GLN A 111 8.63 1.83 0.58
C GLN A 111 8.50 0.40 0.07
N VAL A 112 7.28 -0.13 0.09
CA VAL A 112 6.96 -1.50 -0.32
C VAL A 112 6.40 -1.48 -1.73
N PHE A 113 7.04 -2.21 -2.63
CA PHE A 113 6.58 -2.42 -3.99
C PHE A 113 6.15 -3.86 -4.22
N VAL A 114 5.11 -4.00 -5.04
CA VAL A 114 4.55 -5.28 -5.47
C VAL A 114 4.50 -5.28 -6.98
N SER A 115 4.97 -6.37 -7.58
CA SER A 115 4.58 -6.77 -8.94
C SER A 115 3.44 -7.77 -8.85
N ALA A 116 2.39 -7.58 -9.66
CA ALA A 116 1.19 -8.40 -9.62
C ALA A 116 0.80 -8.87 -11.02
N GLU A 117 0.28 -10.10 -11.08
CA GLU A 117 -0.19 -10.70 -12.33
C GLU A 117 -1.51 -10.08 -12.80
N PRO A 118 -1.66 -9.67 -14.08
CA PRO A 118 -2.89 -9.04 -14.55
C PRO A 118 -4.12 -9.94 -14.44
N ALA A 119 -3.98 -11.23 -14.75
CA ALA A 119 -5.10 -12.16 -14.82
C ALA A 119 -5.64 -12.54 -13.43
N THR A 120 -4.76 -12.66 -12.44
CA THR A 120 -5.12 -13.20 -11.13
C THR A 120 -5.08 -12.16 -10.02
N GLY A 121 -4.38 -11.04 -10.22
CA GLY A 121 -4.01 -10.04 -9.21
C GLY A 121 -3.10 -10.59 -8.10
N ALA A 122 -2.51 -11.77 -8.31
CA ALA A 122 -1.59 -12.39 -7.37
C ALA A 122 -0.20 -11.74 -7.43
N ILE A 123 0.49 -11.68 -6.30
CA ILE A 123 1.83 -11.14 -6.17
C ILE A 123 2.82 -12.05 -6.90
N SER A 124 3.54 -11.50 -7.87
CA SER A 124 4.69 -12.18 -8.49
C SER A 124 5.94 -11.99 -7.63
N LYS A 125 6.24 -10.73 -7.26
CA LYS A 125 7.38 -10.36 -6.41
C LYS A 125 7.03 -9.18 -5.50
N LEU A 126 7.48 -9.24 -4.25
CA LEU A 126 7.56 -8.10 -3.33
C LEU A 126 9.01 -7.61 -3.24
N PHE A 127 9.23 -6.31 -3.13
CA PHE A 127 10.55 -5.73 -2.85
C PHE A 127 10.45 -4.38 -2.13
N PHE A 128 11.57 -3.94 -1.56
CA PHE A 128 11.67 -2.66 -0.85
C PHE A 128 12.59 -1.73 -1.62
N GLN A 129 12.13 -0.51 -1.91
CA GLN A 129 13.01 0.54 -2.43
C GLN A 129 13.72 1.28 -1.30
N ARG A 130 13.02 1.47 -0.16
CA ARG A 130 13.55 2.04 1.08
C ARG A 130 13.06 1.24 2.27
N LEU A 131 13.99 0.93 3.18
CA LEU A 131 13.72 0.21 4.43
C LEU A 131 14.93 0.43 5.37
N GLU A 132 14.78 1.34 6.32
CA GLU A 132 15.80 1.69 7.32
C GLU A 132 15.57 0.94 8.64
N SER A 133 15.21 -0.34 8.54
CA SER A 133 14.96 -1.21 9.69
C SER A 133 16.27 -1.79 10.26
N PRO A 134 16.40 -1.96 11.59
CA PRO A 134 17.45 -2.79 12.19
C PRO A 134 17.48 -4.22 11.63
N GLY A 135 16.32 -4.76 11.22
CA GLY A 135 16.17 -6.06 10.55
C GLY A 135 16.21 -5.97 9.02
N GLY A 136 16.63 -4.85 8.44
CA GLY A 136 16.43 -4.54 7.02
C GLY A 136 17.08 -5.51 6.05
N ALA A 137 18.22 -6.13 6.39
CA ALA A 137 18.84 -7.16 5.56
C ALA A 137 18.00 -8.45 5.52
N ILE A 138 17.46 -8.85 6.68
CA ILE A 138 16.64 -10.05 6.84
C ILE A 138 15.28 -9.87 6.15
N LEU A 139 14.67 -8.69 6.27
CA LEU A 139 13.41 -8.38 5.58
C LEU A 139 13.57 -8.35 4.05
N ARG A 140 14.72 -7.91 3.54
CA ARG A 140 15.03 -7.92 2.10
C ARG A 140 15.45 -9.29 1.56
N ALA A 141 15.79 -10.22 2.44
CA ALA A 141 16.21 -11.56 2.05
C ALA A 141 15.13 -12.22 1.16
N ARG A 142 15.58 -13.00 0.18
CA ARG A 142 14.67 -13.62 -0.79
C ARG A 142 13.68 -14.55 -0.09
N GLU A 143 14.17 -15.34 0.85
CA GLU A 143 13.41 -16.30 1.64
C GLU A 143 12.25 -15.61 2.38
N THR A 144 12.47 -14.38 2.85
CA THR A 144 11.44 -13.57 3.50
C THR A 144 10.39 -13.09 2.50
N ARG A 145 10.83 -12.57 1.35
CA ARG A 145 9.93 -11.96 0.35
C ARG A 145 9.14 -13.00 -0.44
N ASP A 146 9.72 -14.17 -0.69
CA ASP A 146 9.09 -15.26 -1.45
C ASP A 146 7.91 -15.88 -0.67
N GLN A 147 7.78 -15.65 0.64
CA GLN A 147 6.58 -16.01 1.42
C GLN A 147 5.30 -15.35 0.87
N PHE A 148 5.42 -14.22 0.16
CA PHE A 148 4.28 -13.45 -0.34
C PHE A 148 3.87 -13.82 -1.76
N THR A 149 4.70 -14.58 -2.49
CA THR A 149 4.44 -14.93 -3.88
C THR A 149 3.17 -15.79 -4.00
N GLY A 150 2.33 -15.46 -4.98
CA GLY A 150 1.06 -16.14 -5.25
C GLY A 150 -0.09 -15.73 -4.32
N LEU A 151 0.15 -14.90 -3.31
CA LEU A 151 -0.93 -14.32 -2.50
C LEU A 151 -1.64 -13.21 -3.26
N SER A 152 -2.91 -13.02 -2.95
CA SER A 152 -3.78 -12.00 -3.53
C SER A 152 -4.55 -11.28 -2.43
N LEU A 153 -5.25 -10.21 -2.80
CA LEU A 153 -6.10 -9.50 -1.84
C LEU A 153 -7.22 -10.37 -1.25
N ALA A 154 -7.71 -11.35 -2.01
CA ALA A 154 -8.68 -12.31 -1.50
C ALA A 154 -8.14 -13.15 -0.33
N ASP A 155 -6.83 -13.45 -0.31
CA ASP A 155 -6.22 -14.20 0.79
C ASP A 155 -6.21 -13.38 2.09
N PHE A 156 -6.05 -12.05 2.01
CA PHE A 156 -6.19 -11.15 3.16
C PHE A 156 -7.63 -11.08 3.69
N TYR A 157 -8.65 -11.02 2.83
CA TYR A 157 -10.04 -11.04 3.30
C TYR A 157 -10.46 -12.39 3.85
N LYS A 158 -9.95 -13.49 3.29
CA LYS A 158 -10.14 -14.81 3.88
C LYS A 158 -9.48 -14.92 5.24
N HIS A 159 -8.31 -14.31 5.42
CA HIS A 159 -7.66 -14.23 6.74
C HIS A 159 -8.54 -13.51 7.76
N ASP A 160 -9.10 -12.35 7.42
CA ASP A 160 -10.02 -11.63 8.30
C ASP A 160 -11.24 -12.50 8.68
N TYR A 161 -11.78 -13.25 7.72
CA TYR A 161 -12.85 -14.22 7.97
C TYR A 161 -12.40 -15.36 8.90
N TYR A 162 -11.28 -16.02 8.62
CA TYR A 162 -10.81 -17.16 9.39
C TYR A 162 -10.43 -16.77 10.81
N ALA A 163 -9.76 -15.64 11.00
CA ALA A 163 -9.39 -15.12 12.32
C ALA A 163 -10.62 -14.99 13.25
N GLU A 164 -11.79 -14.70 12.70
CA GLU A 164 -13.02 -14.52 13.46
C GLU A 164 -13.89 -15.77 13.53
N VAL A 165 -14.08 -16.47 12.41
CA VAL A 165 -15.11 -17.50 12.28
C VAL A 165 -14.54 -18.90 12.50
N GLU A 166 -13.32 -19.15 12.00
CA GLU A 166 -12.66 -20.46 12.08
C GLU A 166 -11.15 -20.30 12.39
N PRO A 167 -10.78 -19.86 13.61
CA PRO A 167 -9.39 -19.61 13.94
C PRO A 167 -8.52 -20.85 13.76
N GLY A 168 -7.38 -20.69 13.11
CA GLY A 168 -6.46 -21.80 12.84
C GLY A 168 -6.83 -22.66 11.64
N ASN A 169 -7.81 -22.24 10.82
CA ASN A 169 -8.13 -22.93 9.58
C ASN A 169 -6.87 -23.06 8.69
N THR A 170 -6.55 -24.28 8.27
CA THR A 170 -5.35 -24.58 7.48
C THR A 170 -5.33 -23.94 6.10
N ALA A 171 -6.48 -23.49 5.58
CA ALA A 171 -6.60 -22.75 4.33
C ALA A 171 -6.23 -21.26 4.47
N ASP A 172 -6.06 -20.76 5.69
CA ASP A 172 -5.60 -19.40 5.96
C ASP A 172 -4.12 -19.25 5.57
N LYS A 173 -3.89 -18.73 4.37
CA LYS A 173 -2.53 -18.57 3.86
C LYS A 173 -1.76 -17.47 4.59
N ILE A 174 -2.44 -16.41 5.03
CA ILE A 174 -1.80 -15.25 5.68
C ILE A 174 -1.34 -15.63 7.08
N ALA A 175 -2.13 -16.39 7.84
CA ALA A 175 -1.74 -16.86 9.18
C ALA A 175 -0.44 -17.70 9.18
N ARG A 176 -0.09 -18.31 8.04
CA ARG A 176 1.13 -19.11 7.87
C ARG A 176 2.37 -18.27 7.56
N ILE A 177 2.22 -17.02 7.14
CA ILE A 177 3.34 -16.10 6.94
C ILE A 177 3.88 -15.73 8.32
N LYS A 178 5.18 -15.90 8.54
CA LYS A 178 5.82 -15.61 9.82
C LYS A 178 6.99 -14.65 9.62
N PRO A 179 7.25 -13.76 10.60
CA PRO A 179 8.50 -13.02 10.61
C PRO A 179 9.66 -14.02 10.58
N PRO A 180 10.74 -13.74 9.82
CA PRO A 180 11.90 -14.62 9.80
C PRO A 180 12.44 -14.86 11.22
N ALA A 181 12.84 -16.10 11.52
CA ALA A 181 13.28 -16.46 12.88
C ALA A 181 14.49 -15.65 13.39
N ALA A 182 15.34 -15.19 12.47
CA ALA A 182 16.49 -14.35 12.79
C ALA A 182 16.15 -12.85 12.95
N LEU A 183 14.91 -12.44 12.70
CA LEU A 183 14.52 -11.03 12.77
C LEU A 183 14.66 -10.51 14.21
N PRO A 184 15.41 -9.42 14.43
CA PRO A 184 15.51 -8.79 15.76
C PRO A 184 14.14 -8.42 16.33
N GLU A 185 13.97 -8.57 17.63
CA GLU A 185 12.71 -8.25 18.33
C GLU A 185 12.25 -6.81 18.04
N ASP A 186 13.20 -5.89 18.03
CA ASP A 186 12.95 -4.47 17.82
C ASP A 186 12.61 -4.11 16.36
N ALA A 187 12.80 -5.05 15.43
CA ALA A 187 12.41 -4.95 14.02
C ALA A 187 11.06 -5.62 13.70
N LYS A 188 10.40 -6.28 14.67
CA LYS A 188 9.05 -6.85 14.46
C LYS A 188 7.99 -5.82 14.06
N PRO A 189 7.98 -4.57 14.57
CA PRO A 189 7.05 -3.55 14.09
C PRO A 189 7.20 -3.25 12.59
N ASP A 190 8.40 -3.34 12.02
CA ASP A 190 8.62 -3.15 10.58
C ASP A 190 8.12 -4.33 9.74
N TRP A 191 8.10 -5.53 10.32
CA TRP A 191 7.43 -6.69 9.73
C TRP A 191 5.92 -6.47 9.66
N ASP A 192 5.29 -6.01 10.75
CA ASP A 192 3.86 -5.71 10.78
C ASP A 192 3.52 -4.57 9.81
N ALA A 193 4.34 -3.52 9.77
CA ALA A 193 4.23 -2.44 8.80
C ALA A 193 4.36 -2.95 7.35
N THR A 194 5.24 -3.92 7.09
CA THR A 194 5.37 -4.57 5.77
C THR A 194 4.07 -5.29 5.39
N LEU A 195 3.47 -6.06 6.30
CA LEU A 195 2.18 -6.73 6.05
C LEU A 195 1.06 -5.72 5.78
N ARG A 196 1.01 -4.63 6.57
CA ARG A 196 0.07 -3.53 6.35
C ARG A 196 0.28 -2.86 4.99
N GLY A 197 1.53 -2.58 4.64
CA GLY A 197 1.90 -2.01 3.34
C GLY A 197 1.52 -2.91 2.18
N LEU A 198 1.72 -4.23 2.32
CA LEU A 198 1.30 -5.20 1.32
C LEU A 198 -0.22 -5.20 1.12
N ARG A 199 -1.00 -5.22 2.21
CA ARG A 199 -2.47 -5.12 2.16
C ARG A 199 -2.92 -3.83 1.48
N LYS A 200 -2.38 -2.69 1.89
CA LYS A 200 -2.63 -1.37 1.26
C LYS A 200 -2.36 -1.40 -0.24
N ASN A 201 -1.20 -1.93 -0.63
CA ASN A 201 -0.77 -1.99 -2.03
C ASN A 201 -1.77 -2.79 -2.88
N LEU A 202 -2.18 -3.96 -2.38
CA LEU A 202 -3.16 -4.80 -3.05
C LEU A 202 -4.55 -4.17 -3.14
N ILE A 203 -5.01 -3.46 -2.11
CA ILE A 203 -6.29 -2.70 -2.15
C ILE A 203 -6.24 -1.63 -3.23
N LEU A 204 -5.14 -0.85 -3.28
CA LEU A 204 -4.98 0.21 -4.28
C LEU A 204 -4.87 -0.36 -5.70
N LEU A 205 -4.18 -1.49 -5.90
CA LEU A 205 -4.17 -2.20 -7.19
C LEU A 205 -5.59 -2.67 -7.58
N ASP A 206 -6.36 -3.18 -6.64
CA ASP A 206 -7.75 -3.58 -6.89
C ASP A 206 -8.63 -2.41 -7.33
N ILE A 207 -8.42 -1.22 -6.73
CA ILE A 207 -9.09 0.02 -7.12
C ILE A 207 -8.63 0.53 -8.49
N PHE A 208 -7.32 0.55 -8.75
CA PHE A 208 -6.75 1.24 -9.92
C PHE A 208 -6.59 0.37 -11.17
N ALA A 209 -6.51 -0.96 -11.01
CA ALA A 209 -6.09 -1.87 -12.09
C ALA A 209 -7.01 -3.08 -12.27
N PHE A 210 -7.71 -3.54 -11.22
CA PHE A 210 -8.47 -4.80 -11.26
C PHE A 210 -9.99 -4.64 -11.11
N ASP A 211 -10.50 -3.41 -11.28
CA ASP A 211 -11.94 -3.12 -11.28
C ASP A 211 -12.69 -3.72 -10.09
N ARG A 212 -12.08 -3.62 -8.90
CA ARG A 212 -12.65 -4.08 -7.63
C ARG A 212 -13.06 -5.56 -7.61
N ARG A 213 -12.39 -6.41 -8.40
CA ARG A 213 -12.68 -7.86 -8.48
C ARG A 213 -12.70 -8.58 -7.12
N TYR A 214 -12.00 -8.06 -6.11
CA TYR A 214 -11.94 -8.70 -4.78
C TYR A 214 -12.99 -8.19 -3.79
N GLU A 215 -13.80 -7.20 -4.16
CA GLU A 215 -14.90 -6.68 -3.35
C GLU A 215 -15.85 -7.77 -2.81
N PRO A 216 -16.24 -8.81 -3.59
CA PRO A 216 -17.13 -9.85 -3.07
C PRO A 216 -16.53 -10.64 -1.89
N PHE A 217 -15.21 -10.79 -1.83
CA PHE A 217 -14.54 -11.46 -0.71
C PHE A 217 -14.58 -10.59 0.56
N PHE A 218 -14.36 -9.29 0.41
CA PHE A 218 -14.45 -8.34 1.52
C PHE A 218 -15.87 -8.31 2.11
N LYS A 219 -16.90 -8.18 1.28
CA LYS A 219 -18.30 -8.15 1.72
C LYS A 219 -18.68 -9.41 2.51
N ARG A 220 -18.29 -10.59 2.03
CA ARG A 220 -18.53 -11.86 2.74
C ARG A 220 -17.84 -11.92 4.11
N ALA A 221 -16.61 -11.42 4.20
CA ALA A 221 -15.89 -11.35 5.46
C ALA A 221 -16.62 -10.43 6.46
N GLU A 222 -17.05 -9.24 6.03
CA GLU A 222 -17.81 -8.30 6.85
C GLU A 222 -19.17 -8.84 7.29
N GLU A 223 -19.93 -9.46 6.39
CA GLU A 223 -21.21 -10.12 6.72
C GLU A 223 -21.03 -11.21 7.79
N ALA A 224 -19.93 -11.98 7.70
CA ALA A 224 -19.64 -13.02 8.68
C ALA A 224 -19.30 -12.43 10.07
N ARG A 225 -18.57 -11.32 10.12
CA ARG A 225 -18.26 -10.59 11.37
C ARG A 225 -19.53 -10.05 12.02
N GLN A 226 -20.42 -9.43 11.24
CA GLN A 226 -21.70 -8.91 11.75
C GLN A 226 -22.59 -10.02 12.31
N LYS A 227 -22.66 -11.19 11.65
CA LYS A 227 -23.43 -12.34 12.15
C LYS A 227 -22.91 -12.89 13.48
N LYS A 228 -21.60 -12.85 13.73
CA LYS A 228 -21.00 -13.28 14.99
C LYS A 228 -21.26 -12.26 16.11
N GLY A 229 -21.17 -10.96 15.82
CA GLY A 229 -21.48 -9.89 16.78
C GLY A 229 -22.96 -9.84 17.20
N ASN A 230 -23.86 -10.33 16.34
CA ASN A 230 -25.30 -10.43 16.62
C ASN A 230 -25.72 -11.79 17.23
N LYS A 231 -24.79 -12.67 17.60
CA LYS A 231 -25.13 -13.84 18.42
C LYS A 231 -25.44 -13.35 19.84
N PRO A 232 -26.64 -13.64 20.39
CA PRO A 232 -27.00 -13.27 21.76
C PRO A 232 -26.10 -13.96 22.80
#